data_AF-A0A8T5NSX0-F1
#
_entry.id   AF-A0A8T5NSX0-F1
#
_cell.length_a   1.000
_cell.length_b   1.000
_cell.length_c   1.000
_cell.angle_alpha   90.00
_cell.angle_beta   90.00
_cell.angle_gamma   90.00
#
_symmetry.space_group_name_H-M   'P 1'
#
loop_
_entity.id
_entity.type
_entity.pdbx_description
1 polymer ?
#
loop_
_entity_poly.entity_id
_entity_poly.type
_entity_poly.pdbx_seq_one_letter_code
_entity_poly.pdbx_strand_id
1 'polypeptide(L)'
;MENQEHYRKELISGKRNIKVDIKTWNALRNLKKANDTFNDVILSLLKERTVAIGGENLKAIKYSRRKVFLETEYDYKPIGAEFEYNDVKQEQANFNLDVKIKKIFYGKKIMNPSEFFGVDSIRKHFNHAFLNIYLKCVVLALEKEFKAHTRMIFDKDFENITRWRKTYYEYSLSEDSFINDIEEPLRLSEEKPDQKIIDSIKKSPSNSIWNLVK
;
A
#
# COMPACT_ATOMS: atom_id res chain seq x y z
N MET A 1 -23.45 -39.02 6.70
CA MET A 1 -24.47 -38.13 6.12
C MET A 1 -23.83 -36.78 5.95
N GLU A 2 -23.39 -36.48 4.73
CA GLU A 2 -22.66 -35.26 4.38
C GLU A 2 -23.63 -34.10 4.17
N ASN A 3 -23.43 -33.01 4.91
CA ASN A 3 -24.07 -31.73 4.62
C ASN A 3 -23.35 -31.07 3.44
N GLN A 4 -23.88 -31.24 2.23
CA GLN A 4 -23.49 -30.44 1.07
C GLN A 4 -24.14 -29.06 1.17
N GLU A 5 -23.43 -28.09 1.73
CA GLU A 5 -23.81 -26.68 1.60
C GLU A 5 -23.67 -26.24 0.13
N HIS A 6 -24.81 -26.10 -0.52
CA HIS A 6 -24.97 -25.50 -1.83
C HIS A 6 -24.62 -24.01 -1.75
N TYR A 7 -23.35 -23.64 -1.93
CA TYR A 7 -22.93 -22.25 -2.08
C TYR A 7 -23.49 -21.67 -3.39
N ARG A 8 -24.67 -21.03 -3.32
CA ARG A 8 -25.16 -20.15 -4.39
C ARG A 8 -24.18 -19.00 -4.56
N LYS A 9 -23.46 -18.98 -5.68
CA LYS A 9 -22.76 -17.77 -6.16
C LYS A 9 -23.81 -16.69 -6.40
N GLU A 10 -23.94 -15.73 -5.50
CA GLU A 10 -24.58 -14.45 -5.82
C GLU A 10 -23.70 -13.73 -6.85
N LEU A 11 -24.11 -13.79 -8.12
CA LEU A 11 -23.56 -12.95 -9.17
C LEU A 11 -23.94 -11.51 -8.85
N ILE A 12 -22.94 -10.67 -8.53
CA ILE A 12 -23.08 -9.22 -8.45
C ILE A 12 -23.60 -8.74 -9.82
N SER A 13 -24.89 -8.44 -9.92
CA SER A 13 -25.61 -8.21 -11.19
C SER A 13 -25.44 -6.81 -11.77
N GLY A 14 -24.38 -6.09 -11.40
CA GLY A 14 -24.15 -4.71 -11.83
C GLY A 14 -23.07 -4.59 -12.89
N LYS A 15 -23.40 -4.11 -14.10
CA LYS A 15 -22.39 -3.64 -15.06
C LYS A 15 -21.66 -2.44 -14.45
N ARG A 16 -20.35 -2.54 -14.23
CA ARG A 16 -19.50 -1.46 -13.74
C ARG A 16 -18.55 -1.00 -14.82
N ASN A 17 -18.43 0.31 -15.00
CA ASN A 17 -17.46 0.91 -15.92
C ASN A 17 -16.12 1.09 -15.20
N ILE A 18 -15.04 0.61 -15.81
CA ILE A 18 -13.67 0.79 -15.32
C ILE A 18 -12.95 1.72 -16.29
N LYS A 19 -12.33 2.79 -15.77
CA LYS A 19 -11.46 3.66 -16.56
C LYS A 19 -10.06 3.05 -16.58
N VAL A 20 -9.48 2.90 -17.76
CA VAL A 20 -8.12 2.41 -17.97
C VAL A 20 -7.36 3.41 -18.84
N ASP A 21 -6.03 3.42 -18.74
CA ASP A 21 -5.20 4.24 -19.61
C ASP A 21 -5.20 3.70 -21.05
N ILE A 22 -4.79 4.54 -22.00
CA ILE A 22 -4.89 4.23 -23.43
C ILE A 22 -3.98 3.08 -23.86
N LYS A 23 -2.82 2.88 -23.20
CA LYS A 23 -1.92 1.77 -23.54
C LYS A 23 -2.55 0.45 -23.10
N THR A 24 -3.08 0.41 -21.88
CA THR A 24 -3.83 -0.74 -21.35
C THR A 24 -5.06 -1.04 -22.22
N TRP A 25 -5.80 -0.01 -22.64
CA TRP A 25 -6.95 -0.18 -23.53
C TRP A 25 -6.58 -0.84 -24.87
N ASN A 26 -5.51 -0.36 -25.51
CA ASN A 26 -5.04 -0.92 -26.77
C ASN A 26 -4.56 -2.38 -26.62
N ALA A 27 -3.85 -2.68 -25.54
CA ALA A 27 -3.44 -4.05 -25.23
C ALA A 27 -4.64 -4.99 -25.06
N LEU A 28 -5.65 -4.59 -24.29
CA LEU A 28 -6.88 -5.37 -24.11
C LEU A 28 -7.63 -5.60 -25.43
N ARG A 29 -7.67 -4.58 -26.30
CA ARG A 29 -8.30 -4.70 -27.62
C ARG A 29 -7.59 -5.70 -28.53
N ASN A 30 -6.26 -5.73 -28.50
CA ASN A 30 -5.47 -6.67 -29.29
C ASN A 30 -5.62 -8.13 -28.82
N LEU A 31 -5.92 -8.34 -27.55
CA LEU A 31 -6.14 -9.68 -26.97
C LEU A 31 -7.57 -10.21 -27.22
N LYS A 32 -8.53 -9.33 -27.54
CA LYS A 32 -9.94 -9.68 -27.71
C LYS A 32 -10.18 -10.37 -29.05
N LYS A 33 -10.70 -11.61 -29.03
CA LYS A 33 -11.17 -12.28 -30.26
C LYS A 33 -12.55 -11.78 -30.68
N ALA A 34 -12.96 -12.10 -31.90
CA ALA A 34 -14.22 -11.62 -32.49
C ALA A 34 -15.45 -11.91 -31.61
N ASN A 35 -15.51 -13.11 -31.02
CA ASN A 35 -16.66 -13.58 -30.24
C ASN A 35 -16.57 -13.31 -28.74
N ASP A 36 -15.45 -12.79 -28.25
CA ASP A 36 -15.25 -12.55 -26.81
C ASP A 36 -15.87 -11.21 -26.41
N THR A 37 -16.31 -11.07 -25.16
CA THR A 37 -16.51 -9.76 -24.52
C THR A 37 -15.22 -9.33 -23.82
N PHE A 38 -15.08 -8.04 -23.49
CA PHE A 38 -13.94 -7.60 -22.67
C PHE A 38 -13.93 -8.25 -21.28
N ASN A 39 -15.09 -8.60 -20.75
CA ASN A 39 -15.17 -9.35 -19.50
C ASN A 39 -14.52 -10.74 -19.64
N ASP A 40 -14.71 -11.40 -20.79
CA ASP A 40 -14.09 -12.70 -21.07
C ASP A 40 -12.57 -12.59 -21.19
N VAL A 41 -12.07 -11.52 -21.84
CA VAL A 41 -10.63 -11.23 -21.91
C VAL A 41 -10.04 -11.01 -20.53
N ILE A 42 -10.69 -10.21 -19.68
CA ILE A 42 -10.24 -9.97 -18.30
C ILE A 42 -10.28 -11.25 -17.47
N LEU A 43 -11.34 -12.06 -17.58
CA LEU A 43 -11.44 -13.35 -16.89
C LEU A 43 -10.35 -14.33 -17.35
N SER A 44 -10.03 -14.36 -18.65
CA SER A 44 -8.95 -15.18 -19.18
C SER A 44 -7.59 -14.75 -18.63
N LEU A 45 -7.30 -13.44 -18.61
CA LEU A 45 -6.06 -12.90 -18.05
C LEU A 45 -5.94 -13.18 -16.55
N LEU A 46 -7.04 -13.02 -15.82
CA LEU A 46 -7.10 -13.36 -14.39
C LEU A 46 -6.86 -14.85 -14.18
N LYS A 47 -7.47 -15.73 -14.99
CA LYS A 47 -7.26 -17.17 -14.91
C LYS A 47 -5.80 -17.54 -15.19
N GLU A 48 -5.21 -17.00 -16.25
CA GLU A 48 -3.81 -17.24 -16.62
C GLU A 48 -2.86 -16.84 -15.48
N ARG A 49 -3.07 -15.65 -14.90
CA ARG A 49 -2.30 -15.19 -13.73
C ARG A 49 -2.55 -16.04 -12.49
N THR A 50 -3.78 -16.43 -12.24
CA THR A 50 -4.18 -17.27 -11.09
C THR A 50 -3.55 -18.67 -11.17
N VAL A 51 -3.51 -19.26 -12.35
CA VAL A 51 -2.80 -20.54 -12.61
C VAL A 51 -1.30 -20.38 -12.41
N ALA A 52 -0.71 -19.30 -12.93
CA ALA A 52 0.73 -19.03 -12.77
C ALA A 52 1.16 -18.85 -11.31
N ILE A 53 0.25 -18.41 -10.42
CA ILE A 53 0.53 -18.12 -8.99
C ILE A 53 0.11 -19.29 -8.08
N GLY A 54 -0.38 -20.41 -8.62
CA GLY A 54 -0.49 -21.67 -7.86
C GLY A 54 -1.89 -22.27 -7.68
N GLY A 55 -2.88 -21.92 -8.51
CA GLY A 55 -4.07 -22.78 -8.65
C GLY A 55 -5.29 -22.14 -9.31
N GLU A 56 -6.10 -22.93 -10.03
CA GLU A 56 -7.29 -22.49 -10.78
C GLU A 56 -8.41 -21.87 -9.91
N ASN A 57 -8.33 -22.01 -8.58
CA ASN A 57 -9.36 -21.62 -7.62
C ASN A 57 -8.91 -20.53 -6.62
N LEU A 58 -7.92 -19.69 -6.95
CA LEU A 58 -7.63 -18.52 -6.13
C LEU A 58 -8.82 -17.55 -6.20
N LYS A 59 -9.68 -17.58 -5.18
CA LYS A 59 -10.64 -16.50 -4.94
C LYS A 59 -9.83 -15.26 -4.57
N ALA A 60 -10.14 -14.11 -5.16
CA ALA A 60 -9.71 -12.83 -4.62
C ALA A 60 -10.29 -12.72 -3.20
N ILE A 61 -9.49 -13.08 -2.19
CA ILE A 61 -9.89 -12.97 -0.80
C ILE A 61 -9.97 -11.48 -0.54
N LYS A 62 -11.18 -10.98 -0.30
CA LYS A 62 -11.35 -9.64 0.26
C LYS A 62 -10.86 -9.73 1.71
N TYR A 63 -9.58 -9.45 1.90
CA TYR A 63 -8.97 -9.34 3.23
C TYR A 63 -9.70 -8.29 4.05
N SER A 64 -9.89 -8.56 5.34
CA SER A 64 -10.40 -7.54 6.25
C SER A 64 -9.30 -6.50 6.47
N ARG A 65 -9.66 -5.24 6.71
CA ARG A 65 -8.68 -4.18 6.98
C ARG A 65 -8.69 -3.88 8.47
N ARG A 66 -7.53 -4.02 9.12
CA ARG A 66 -7.32 -3.55 10.49
C ARG A 66 -7.02 -2.06 10.43
N LYS A 67 -7.64 -1.29 11.33
CA LYS A 67 -7.41 0.15 11.46
C LYS A 67 -6.61 0.43 12.72
N VAL A 68 -5.56 1.21 12.59
CA VAL A 68 -4.66 1.57 13.68
C VAL A 68 -4.36 3.06 13.63
N PHE A 69 -4.02 3.60 14.79
CA PHE A 69 -3.57 4.98 14.96
C PHE A 69 -2.12 4.98 15.43
N LEU A 70 -1.29 5.77 14.75
CA LEU A 70 0.10 6.03 15.10
C LEU A 70 0.22 7.47 15.59
N GLU A 71 0.77 7.67 16.78
CA GLU A 71 1.26 8.96 17.25
C GLU A 71 2.74 9.07 16.89
N THR A 72 3.14 10.16 16.22
CA THR A 72 4.52 10.40 15.81
C THR A 72 4.76 11.90 15.73
N GLU A 73 6.00 12.28 15.48
CA GLU A 73 6.36 13.66 15.19
C GLU A 73 6.60 13.85 13.68
N TYR A 74 6.33 15.06 13.22
CA TYR A 74 6.71 15.60 11.92
C TYR A 74 7.22 17.03 12.13
N ASP A 75 8.48 17.29 11.74
CA ASP A 75 9.12 18.60 11.93
C ASP A 75 9.01 19.10 13.40
N TYR A 76 9.34 18.22 14.35
CA TYR A 76 9.27 18.45 15.80
C TYR A 76 7.86 18.79 16.33
N LYS A 77 6.81 18.57 15.54
CA LYS A 77 5.42 18.74 15.95
C LYS A 77 4.71 17.39 16.04
N PRO A 78 3.91 17.17 17.09
CA PRO A 78 3.14 15.94 17.22
C PRO A 78 2.07 15.88 16.13
N ILE A 79 1.97 14.72 15.50
CA ILE A 79 0.94 14.38 14.52
C ILE A 79 0.36 13.01 14.83
N GLY A 80 -0.88 12.80 14.41
CA GLY A 80 -1.53 11.49 14.40
C GLY A 80 -1.70 10.97 12.99
N ALA A 81 -1.48 9.68 12.76
CA ALA A 81 -1.74 9.02 11.50
C ALA A 81 -2.71 7.84 11.72
N GLU A 82 -3.93 7.95 11.17
CA GLU A 82 -4.84 6.81 11.06
C GLU A 82 -4.48 6.05 9.77
N PHE A 83 -4.12 4.79 9.92
CA PHE A 83 -3.78 3.91 8.80
C PHE A 83 -4.53 2.59 8.89
N GLU A 84 -4.62 1.92 7.74
CA GLU A 84 -5.23 0.61 7.60
C GLU A 84 -4.21 -0.36 6.99
N TYR A 85 -4.28 -1.63 7.36
CA TYR A 85 -3.54 -2.71 6.69
C TYR A 85 -4.41 -3.97 6.58
N ASN A 86 -4.10 -4.85 5.64
CA ASN A 86 -4.81 -6.13 5.49
C ASN A 86 -4.59 -7.03 6.71
N ASP A 87 -5.59 -7.81 7.08
CA ASP A 87 -5.41 -8.87 8.07
C ASP A 87 -4.43 -9.92 7.55
N VAL A 88 -3.42 -10.22 8.37
CA VAL A 88 -2.52 -11.35 8.11
C VAL A 88 -3.17 -12.58 8.71
N LYS A 89 -3.55 -13.54 7.87
CA LYS A 89 -3.98 -14.86 8.35
C LYS A 89 -2.72 -15.66 8.69
N GLN A 90 -2.64 -16.16 9.93
CA GLN A 90 -1.48 -16.84 10.51
C GLN A 90 -0.94 -18.03 9.69
N GLU A 91 -1.73 -18.56 8.76
CA GLU A 91 -1.39 -19.71 7.92
C GLU A 91 -0.68 -19.34 6.60
N GLN A 92 -0.52 -18.05 6.27
CA GLN A 92 0.13 -17.62 5.04
C GLN A 92 1.64 -17.46 5.22
N ALA A 93 2.41 -18.40 4.65
CA ALA A 93 3.88 -18.31 4.55
C ALA A 93 4.35 -17.05 3.80
N ASN A 94 3.51 -16.52 2.91
CA ASN A 94 3.71 -15.26 2.20
C ASN A 94 2.61 -14.28 2.59
N PHE A 95 2.97 -13.21 3.30
CA PHE A 95 2.11 -12.06 3.55
C PHE A 95 2.64 -10.86 2.76
N ASN A 96 1.86 -9.79 2.66
CA ASN A 96 2.33 -8.45 2.28
C ASN A 96 1.49 -7.49 3.12
N LEU A 97 2.12 -6.53 3.80
CA LEU A 97 1.40 -5.52 4.56
C LEU A 97 1.01 -4.39 3.61
N ASP A 98 -0.18 -4.50 3.02
CA ASP A 98 -0.84 -3.45 2.25
C ASP A 98 -1.26 -2.30 3.20
N VAL A 99 -0.27 -1.55 3.66
CA VAL A 99 -0.40 -0.39 4.56
C VAL A 99 -0.88 0.82 3.76
N LYS A 100 -1.94 1.45 4.26
CA LYS A 100 -2.51 2.66 3.68
C LYS A 100 -2.82 3.68 4.76
N ILE A 101 -2.08 4.78 4.76
CA ILE A 101 -2.41 5.95 5.58
C ILE A 101 -3.70 6.57 5.03
N LYS A 102 -4.68 6.77 5.91
CA LYS A 102 -6.02 7.27 5.57
C LYS A 102 -6.21 8.72 5.94
N LYS A 103 -5.73 9.12 7.12
CA LYS A 103 -5.89 10.47 7.66
C LYS A 103 -4.65 10.88 8.42
N ILE A 104 -4.33 12.17 8.33
CA ILE A 104 -3.34 12.84 9.15
C ILE A 104 -4.07 13.84 10.05
N PHE A 105 -3.78 13.77 11.34
CA PHE A 105 -4.27 14.66 12.38
C PHE A 105 -3.13 15.61 12.72
N TYR A 106 -3.34 16.89 12.46
CA TYR A 106 -2.34 17.94 12.70
C TYR A 106 -3.00 19.13 13.40
N GLY A 107 -2.68 19.31 14.68
CA GLY A 107 -3.41 20.23 15.55
C GLY A 107 -4.91 19.89 15.57
N LYS A 108 -5.76 20.86 15.22
CA LYS A 108 -7.23 20.69 15.16
C LYS A 108 -7.75 20.21 13.80
N LYS A 109 -6.88 19.97 12.82
CA LYS A 109 -7.27 19.63 11.44
C LYS A 109 -7.10 18.13 11.18
N ILE A 110 -8.04 17.58 10.42
CA ILE A 110 -7.96 16.23 9.85
C ILE A 110 -7.82 16.39 8.35
N MET A 111 -6.71 15.92 7.79
CA MET A 111 -6.39 16.04 6.37
C MET A 111 -6.19 14.65 5.79
N ASN A 112 -6.41 14.51 4.47
CA ASN A 112 -5.96 13.31 3.78
C ASN A 112 -4.43 13.40 3.53
N PRO A 113 -3.71 12.27 3.39
CA PRO A 113 -2.25 12.31 3.22
C PRO A 113 -1.79 13.08 1.97
N SER A 114 -2.55 13.00 0.88
CA SER A 114 -2.19 13.71 -0.35
C SER A 114 -2.24 15.23 -0.17
N GLU A 115 -3.25 15.72 0.54
CA GLU A 115 -3.35 17.12 0.94
C GLU A 115 -2.21 17.52 1.87
N PHE A 116 -1.95 16.74 2.93
CA PHE A 116 -0.94 17.08 3.93
C PHE A 116 0.49 17.11 3.36
N PHE A 117 0.88 16.07 2.62
CA PHE A 117 2.25 15.91 2.09
C PHE A 117 2.42 16.48 0.67
N GLY A 118 1.34 16.91 0.00
CA GLY A 118 1.37 17.43 -1.36
C GLY A 118 1.74 16.41 -2.42
N VAL A 119 1.36 15.15 -2.23
CA VAL A 119 1.68 14.04 -3.14
C VAL A 119 0.45 13.43 -3.76
N ASP A 120 0.49 13.18 -5.07
CA ASP A 120 -0.57 12.44 -5.75
C ASP A 120 -0.53 10.96 -5.37
N SER A 121 -1.68 10.28 -5.43
CA SER A 121 -1.87 8.91 -4.93
C SER A 121 -0.89 7.85 -5.49
N ILE A 122 -0.36 8.09 -6.69
CA ILE A 122 0.53 7.17 -7.43
C ILE A 122 2.02 7.41 -7.08
N ARG A 123 2.36 8.58 -6.50
CA ARG A 123 3.75 9.07 -6.39
C ARG A 123 4.07 9.53 -4.97
N LYS A 124 3.56 8.82 -3.96
CA LYS A 124 3.71 9.20 -2.54
C LYS A 124 5.10 8.90 -1.96
N HIS A 125 5.80 7.92 -2.52
CA HIS A 125 7.14 7.48 -2.10
C HIS A 125 8.25 8.53 -2.34
N PHE A 126 7.99 9.53 -3.21
CA PHE A 126 8.93 10.63 -3.46
C PHE A 126 9.00 11.68 -2.34
N ASN A 127 8.09 11.64 -1.37
CA ASN A 127 8.13 12.55 -0.22
C ASN A 127 8.71 11.80 0.98
N HIS A 128 9.92 12.18 1.40
CA HIS A 128 10.62 11.56 2.54
C HIS A 128 9.79 11.53 3.82
N ALA A 129 9.03 12.59 4.10
CA ALA A 129 8.19 12.63 5.30
C ALA A 129 7.03 11.64 5.23
N PHE A 130 6.37 11.53 4.06
CA PHE A 130 5.34 10.52 3.84
C PHE A 130 5.95 9.11 3.98
N LEU A 131 7.09 8.86 3.33
CA LEU A 131 7.76 7.56 3.36
C LEU A 131 8.17 7.17 4.79
N ASN A 132 8.75 8.09 5.55
CA ASN A 132 9.11 7.85 6.93
C ASN A 132 7.90 7.48 7.79
N ILE A 133 6.79 8.22 7.67
CA ILE A 133 5.56 7.92 8.41
C ILE A 133 4.96 6.59 7.95
N TYR A 134 5.02 6.30 6.65
CA TYR A 134 4.61 5.00 6.11
C TYR A 134 5.42 3.85 6.73
N LEU A 135 6.75 3.97 6.78
CA LEU A 135 7.64 2.98 7.38
C LEU A 135 7.42 2.82 8.89
N LYS A 136 7.09 3.91 9.61
CA LYS A 136 6.64 3.83 11.01
C LYS A 136 5.31 3.09 11.16
N CYS A 137 4.37 3.28 10.23
CA CYS A 137 3.13 2.49 10.20
C CYS A 137 3.42 1.00 9.98
N VAL A 138 4.37 0.66 9.11
CA VAL A 138 4.82 -0.73 8.88
C VAL A 138 5.40 -1.33 10.16
N VAL A 139 6.29 -0.61 10.88
CA VAL A 139 6.81 -1.06 12.18
C VAL A 139 5.68 -1.38 13.15
N LEU A 140 4.70 -0.48 13.30
CA LEU A 140 3.59 -0.69 14.22
C LEU A 140 2.67 -1.85 13.81
N ALA A 141 2.48 -2.06 12.50
CA ALA A 141 1.74 -3.23 12.00
C ALA A 141 2.49 -4.53 12.30
N LEU A 142 3.80 -4.56 12.06
CA LEU A 142 4.66 -5.71 12.33
C LEU A 142 4.69 -6.06 13.83
N GLU A 143 4.75 -5.06 14.70
CA GLU A 143 4.68 -5.25 16.14
C GLU A 143 3.33 -5.85 16.56
N LYS A 144 2.21 -5.38 15.98
CA LYS A 144 0.88 -5.87 16.33
C LYS A 144 0.60 -7.29 15.83
N GLU A 145 1.01 -7.63 14.62
CA GLU A 145 0.72 -8.93 14.03
C GLU A 145 1.74 -10.00 14.42
N PHE A 146 3.02 -9.64 14.48
CA PHE A 146 4.13 -10.59 14.64
C PHE A 146 4.96 -10.38 15.90
N LYS A 147 4.65 -9.36 16.72
CA LYS A 147 5.46 -8.97 17.89
C LYS A 147 6.90 -8.65 17.52
N ALA A 148 7.11 -8.14 16.31
CA ALA A 148 8.43 -7.78 15.81
C ALA A 148 8.86 -6.43 16.39
N HIS A 149 9.93 -6.42 17.18
CA HIS A 149 10.52 -5.20 17.74
C HIS A 149 11.74 -4.77 16.92
N THR A 150 11.59 -3.69 16.15
CA THR A 150 12.62 -3.21 15.22
C THR A 150 13.74 -2.41 15.88
N ARG A 151 13.50 -1.87 17.09
CA ARG A 151 14.41 -0.95 17.82
C ARG A 151 14.81 0.30 17.02
N MET A 152 14.07 0.63 15.95
CA MET A 152 14.27 1.85 15.18
C MET A 152 13.60 3.01 15.92
N ILE A 153 14.35 4.09 16.16
CA ILE A 153 13.87 5.23 16.95
C ILE A 153 13.98 6.52 16.13
N PHE A 154 15.10 6.70 15.43
CA PHE A 154 15.38 7.92 14.67
C PHE A 154 14.92 7.78 13.23
N ASP A 155 14.55 8.88 12.58
CA ASP A 155 14.07 8.86 11.20
C ASP A 155 15.03 8.19 10.21
N LYS A 156 16.33 8.45 10.37
CA LYS A 156 17.41 7.80 9.59
C LYS A 156 17.45 6.27 9.73
N ASP A 157 16.90 5.73 10.82
CA ASP A 157 16.88 4.29 11.06
C ASP A 157 15.88 3.62 10.11
N PHE A 158 14.80 4.31 9.75
CA PHE A 158 13.76 3.81 8.85
C PHE A 158 14.22 3.83 7.39
N GLU A 159 15.13 4.72 7.01
CA GLU A 159 15.72 4.73 5.66
C GLU A 159 16.84 3.68 5.50
N ASN A 160 17.26 3.02 6.60
CA ASN A 160 18.34 2.04 6.57
C ASN A 160 17.83 0.65 6.19
N ILE A 161 18.00 0.29 4.91
CA ILE A 161 17.61 -1.02 4.37
C ILE A 161 18.24 -2.21 5.10
N THR A 162 19.48 -2.08 5.59
CA THR A 162 20.17 -3.16 6.31
C THR A 162 19.48 -3.46 7.65
N ARG A 163 18.99 -2.44 8.37
CA ARG A 163 18.25 -2.64 9.62
C ARG A 163 16.91 -3.31 9.38
N TRP A 164 16.22 -2.94 8.30
CA TRP A 164 14.99 -3.61 7.89
C TRP A 164 15.22 -5.06 7.54
N ARG A 165 16.20 -5.34 6.68
CA ARG A 165 16.54 -6.70 6.28
C ARG A 165 16.90 -7.58 7.48
N LYS A 166 17.66 -7.02 8.44
CA LYS A 166 17.97 -7.68 9.71
C LYS A 166 16.70 -8.01 10.51
N THR A 167 15.78 -7.06 10.63
CA THR A 167 14.50 -7.28 11.34
C THR A 167 13.69 -8.40 10.69
N TYR A 168 13.51 -8.36 9.36
CA TYR A 168 12.74 -9.39 8.66
C TYR A 168 13.37 -10.78 8.81
N TYR A 169 14.70 -10.87 8.77
CA TYR A 169 15.42 -12.11 9.04
C TYR A 169 15.25 -12.60 10.49
N GLU A 170 15.45 -11.73 11.48
CA GLU A 170 15.36 -12.09 12.91
C GLU A 170 13.98 -12.63 13.30
N TYR A 171 12.92 -12.09 12.71
CA TYR A 171 11.55 -12.52 12.98
C TYR A 171 11.01 -13.54 11.96
N SER A 172 11.87 -14.09 11.09
CA SER A 172 11.49 -15.08 10.06
C SER A 172 10.30 -14.64 9.21
N LEU A 173 10.28 -13.36 8.83
CA LEU A 173 9.25 -12.74 7.99
C LEU A 173 9.55 -13.01 6.50
N SER A 174 8.51 -12.94 5.66
CA SER A 174 8.63 -13.27 4.24
C SER A 174 9.51 -12.25 3.48
N GLU A 175 10.36 -12.77 2.59
CA GLU A 175 11.20 -11.97 1.70
C GLU A 175 10.36 -11.15 0.71
N ASP A 176 9.26 -11.71 0.21
CA ASP A 176 8.32 -10.98 -0.64
C ASP A 176 7.71 -9.79 0.09
N SER A 177 7.37 -9.95 1.38
CA SER A 177 6.91 -8.83 2.22
C SER A 177 7.99 -7.76 2.37
N PHE A 178 9.24 -8.16 2.62
CA PHE A 178 10.34 -7.22 2.73
C PHE A 178 10.50 -6.41 1.43
N ILE A 179 10.43 -7.08 0.28
CA ILE A 179 10.58 -6.41 -1.02
C ILE A 179 9.46 -5.40 -1.23
N ASN A 180 8.20 -5.81 -1.06
CA ASN A 180 7.03 -4.98 -1.37
C ASN A 180 6.82 -3.86 -0.33
N ASP A 181 6.98 -4.16 0.96
CA ASP A 181 6.64 -3.23 2.04
C ASP A 181 7.79 -2.25 2.33
N ILE A 182 9.04 -2.62 2.03
CA ILE A 182 10.23 -1.85 2.42
C ILE A 182 11.13 -1.51 1.22
N GLU A 183 11.67 -2.52 0.53
CA GLU A 183 12.73 -2.31 -0.47
C GLU A 183 12.23 -1.50 -1.66
N GLU A 184 11.07 -1.83 -2.21
CA GLU A 184 10.49 -1.12 -3.35
C GLU A 184 10.13 0.34 -3.00
N PRO A 185 9.42 0.64 -1.88
CA PRO A 185 9.20 2.03 -1.46
C PRO A 185 10.48 2.84 -1.28
N LEU A 186 11.53 2.26 -0.68
CA LEU A 186 12.83 2.93 -0.52
C LEU A 186 13.51 3.15 -1.87
N ARG A 187 13.56 2.12 -2.74
CA ARG A 187 14.14 2.23 -4.09
C ARG A 187 13.44 3.30 -4.92
N LEU A 188 12.10 3.35 -4.88
CA LEU A 188 11.31 4.36 -5.59
C LEU A 188 11.58 5.78 -5.08
N SER A 189 11.98 5.94 -3.82
CA SER A 189 12.30 7.25 -3.24
C SER A 189 13.60 7.85 -3.77
N GLU A 190 14.51 7.02 -4.29
CA GLU A 190 15.77 7.46 -4.90
C GLU A 190 15.60 7.96 -6.35
N GLU A 191 14.45 7.66 -6.98
CA GLU A 191 14.15 8.12 -8.33
C GLU A 191 13.91 9.63 -8.35
N LYS A 192 14.49 10.33 -9.34
CA LYS A 192 14.33 11.80 -9.45
C LYS A 192 12.88 12.17 -9.77
N PRO A 193 12.19 12.96 -8.91
CA PRO A 193 10.81 13.34 -9.17
C PRO A 193 10.72 14.35 -10.32
N ASP A 194 9.65 14.27 -11.12
CA ASP A 194 9.33 15.29 -12.12
C ASP A 194 9.06 16.65 -11.45
N GLN A 195 9.34 17.75 -12.16
CA GLN A 195 9.15 19.12 -11.66
C GLN A 195 7.73 19.39 -11.12
N LYS A 196 6.70 18.80 -11.74
CA LYS A 196 5.30 18.93 -11.27
C LYS A 196 5.08 18.38 -9.86
N ILE A 197 5.76 17.29 -9.51
CA ILE A 197 5.68 16.68 -8.18
C ILE A 197 6.37 17.60 -7.18
N ILE A 198 7.57 18.09 -7.53
CA ILE A 198 8.34 19.03 -6.70
C ILE A 198 7.49 20.27 -6.37
N ASP A 199 6.81 20.82 -7.37
CA ASP A 199 5.97 22.01 -7.20
C ASP A 199 4.72 21.73 -6.36
N SER A 200 4.15 20.52 -6.45
CA SER A 200 3.03 20.09 -5.59
C SER A 200 3.46 19.93 -4.14
N ILE A 201 4.62 19.30 -3.91
CA ILE A 201 5.22 19.14 -2.58
C ILE A 201 5.48 20.53 -1.98
N LYS A 202 6.07 21.48 -2.72
CA LYS A 202 6.29 22.86 -2.24
C LYS A 202 5.03 23.60 -1.76
N LYS A 203 3.86 23.28 -2.32
CA LYS A 203 2.58 23.90 -1.95
C LYS A 203 1.87 23.22 -0.78
N SER A 204 2.40 22.08 -0.31
CA SER A 204 1.75 21.31 0.74
C SER A 204 1.77 22.04 2.09
N PRO A 205 0.80 21.74 2.99
CA PRO A 205 0.89 22.08 4.40
C PRO A 205 2.23 21.66 5.02
N SER A 206 2.71 20.46 4.69
CA SER A 206 3.99 19.95 5.19
C SER A 206 5.18 20.86 4.82
N ASN A 207 5.17 21.50 3.65
CA ASN A 207 6.23 22.43 3.23
C ASN A 207 5.96 23.91 3.55
N SER A 208 4.71 24.32 3.60
CA SER A 208 4.32 25.72 3.86
C SER A 208 4.49 26.16 5.31
N ILE A 209 4.78 25.24 6.23
CA ILE A 209 5.11 25.56 7.64
C ILE A 209 6.42 26.36 7.76
N TRP A 210 7.28 26.38 6.73
CA TRP A 210 8.42 27.31 6.62
C TRP A 210 8.03 28.79 6.57
N ASN A 211 6.78 29.15 6.24
CA ASN A 211 6.34 30.55 6.18
C ASN A 211 5.74 31.08 7.50
N LEU A 212 5.65 30.25 8.55
CA LEU A 212 5.19 30.66 9.88
C LEU A 212 6.31 30.78 10.91
N VAL A 213 7.55 30.51 10.52
CA VAL A 213 8.76 30.77 11.32
C VAL A 213 9.70 31.63 10.47
N LYS A 214 9.30 32.87 10.23
CA LYS A 214 10.21 33.98 9.96
C LYS A 214 10.17 34.91 11.15
#